data_AF-A0A6L6QPI0-F1
#
_entry.id   AF-A0A6L6QPI0-F1
#
_cell.length_a   1.000
_cell.length_b   1.000
_cell.length_c   1.000
_cell.angle_alpha   90.00
_cell.angle_beta   90.00
_cell.angle_gamma   90.00
#
_symmetry.space_group_name_H-M   'P 1'
#
loop_
_entity.id
_entity.type
_entity.pdbx_description
1 polymer ?
#
loop_
_entity_poly.entity_id
_entity_poly.type
_entity_poly.pdbx_seq_one_letter_code
_entity_poly.pdbx_strand_id
1 'polypeptide(L)'
;MRERTEIELRASSHLFSDKELNKAISASLFKKLAEIHRAATEQFIPPENINRFVHGGRMVRPADDVYFDGGTRSISSVQTVEFKELVENDLSVLRRMLNSIASSVTSQFTANVFAVVGDASTSVGNVVDARAEGSTLAAHRRMWEKLEIQVSPDFTPKLPTMFVGPEAFDAFKRAAKEASPEQIAEIEQLKEMKIEKGRERERARQARFKRYGDSR
;
A
#
# COMPACT_ATOMS: atom_id res chain seq x y z
N MET A 1 -42.08 -37.25 26.73
CA MET A 1 -41.46 -36.81 25.45
C MET A 1 -41.41 -35.28 25.26
N ARG A 2 -41.77 -34.45 26.27
CA ARG A 2 -41.74 -32.97 26.18
C ARG A 2 -40.58 -32.29 26.94
N GLU A 3 -39.88 -33.00 27.82
CA GLU A 3 -38.78 -32.43 28.62
C GLU A 3 -37.43 -32.36 27.90
N ARG A 4 -37.19 -33.19 26.87
CA ARG A 4 -35.92 -33.16 26.12
C ARG A 4 -35.76 -31.91 25.26
N THR A 5 -36.85 -31.33 24.79
CA THR A 5 -36.86 -30.13 23.93
C THR A 5 -36.56 -28.83 24.70
N GLU A 6 -36.92 -28.71 25.98
CA GLU A 6 -36.65 -27.50 26.76
C GLU A 6 -35.18 -27.41 27.24
N ILE A 7 -34.52 -28.55 27.45
CA ILE A 7 -33.11 -28.60 27.87
C ILE A 7 -32.19 -28.20 26.71
N GLU A 8 -32.47 -28.63 25.47
CA GLU A 8 -31.71 -28.23 24.27
C GLU A 8 -31.90 -26.74 23.93
N LEU A 9 -33.12 -26.20 24.10
CA LEU A 9 -33.40 -24.78 23.91
C LEU A 9 -32.72 -23.90 24.98
N ARG A 10 -32.69 -24.31 26.25
CA ARG A 10 -31.95 -23.58 27.30
C ARG A 10 -30.44 -23.59 27.09
N ALA A 11 -29.87 -24.72 26.64
CA ALA A 11 -28.45 -24.82 26.33
C ALA A 11 -28.02 -23.90 25.17
N SER A 12 -28.88 -23.74 24.15
CA SER A 12 -28.59 -22.86 23.01
C SER A 12 -28.60 -21.36 23.36
N SER A 13 -29.38 -20.92 24.36
CA SER A 13 -29.39 -19.52 24.81
C SER A 13 -28.10 -19.11 25.53
N HIS A 14 -27.39 -20.08 26.14
CA HIS A 14 -26.16 -19.81 26.88
C HIS A 14 -24.94 -19.65 25.98
N LEU A 15 -24.87 -20.36 24.85
CA LEU A 15 -23.72 -20.35 23.92
C LEU A 15 -23.40 -18.96 23.34
N PHE A 16 -24.42 -18.11 23.12
CA PHE A 16 -24.24 -16.74 22.59
C PHE A 16 -24.24 -15.66 23.67
N SER A 17 -24.50 -16.04 24.92
CA SER A 17 -24.61 -15.11 26.06
C SER A 17 -23.34 -15.01 26.92
N ASP A 18 -22.35 -15.87 26.65
CA ASP A 18 -21.07 -15.84 27.36
C ASP A 18 -20.24 -14.63 26.89
N LYS A 19 -20.23 -13.60 27.75
CA LYS A 19 -19.51 -12.34 27.52
C LYS A 19 -18.00 -12.55 27.39
N GLU A 20 -17.42 -13.48 28.15
CA GLU A 20 -15.98 -13.70 28.13
C GLU A 20 -15.56 -14.44 26.85
N LEU A 21 -16.35 -15.45 26.45
CA LEU A 21 -16.13 -16.14 25.17
C LEU A 21 -16.27 -15.17 23.98
N ASN A 22 -17.34 -14.36 23.95
CA ASN A 22 -17.55 -13.37 22.90
C ASN A 22 -16.41 -12.34 22.82
N LYS A 23 -15.89 -11.91 23.98
CA LYS A 23 -14.74 -11.01 24.06
C LYS A 23 -13.48 -11.67 23.53
N ALA A 24 -13.22 -12.93 23.88
CA ALA A 24 -12.06 -13.68 23.39
C ALA A 24 -12.13 -13.92 21.87
N ILE A 25 -13.30 -14.30 21.35
CA ILE A 25 -13.54 -14.47 19.91
C ILE A 25 -13.33 -13.14 19.19
N SER A 26 -13.93 -12.06 19.67
CA SER A 26 -13.77 -10.73 19.05
C SER A 26 -12.31 -10.28 19.06
N ALA A 27 -11.61 -10.42 20.18
CA ALA A 27 -10.20 -10.06 20.30
C ALA A 27 -9.31 -10.86 19.36
N SER A 28 -9.52 -12.18 19.25
CA SER A 28 -8.76 -13.04 18.33
C SER A 28 -9.05 -12.70 16.86
N LEU A 29 -10.31 -12.43 16.51
CA LEU A 29 -10.69 -12.00 15.17
C LEU A 29 -10.05 -10.66 14.82
N PHE A 30 -10.14 -9.64 15.68
CA PHE A 30 -9.52 -8.34 15.43
C PHE A 30 -8.00 -8.44 15.32
N LYS A 31 -7.36 -9.28 16.14
CA LYS A 31 -5.93 -9.56 16.00
C LYS A 31 -5.62 -10.14 14.62
N LYS A 32 -6.42 -11.10 14.14
CA LYS A 32 -6.22 -11.70 12.82
C LYS A 32 -6.45 -10.73 11.67
N LEU A 33 -7.48 -9.89 11.78
CA LEU A 33 -7.75 -8.83 10.82
C LEU A 33 -6.63 -7.79 10.79
N ALA A 34 -6.07 -7.44 11.94
CA ALA A 34 -4.92 -6.55 12.03
C ALA A 34 -3.67 -7.15 11.36
N GLU A 35 -3.41 -8.45 11.54
CA GLU A 35 -2.34 -9.16 10.84
C GLU A 35 -2.55 -9.14 9.32
N ILE A 36 -3.77 -9.41 8.85
CA ILE A 36 -4.13 -9.38 7.43
C ILE A 36 -3.91 -7.98 6.85
N HIS A 37 -4.41 -6.94 7.53
CA HIS A 37 -4.24 -5.56 7.08
C HIS A 37 -2.76 -5.19 7.04
N ARG A 38 -2.00 -5.50 8.11
CA ARG A 38 -0.56 -5.24 8.18
C ARG A 38 0.19 -5.90 7.03
N ALA A 39 -0.09 -7.18 6.75
CA ALA A 39 0.53 -7.91 5.64
C ALA A 39 0.20 -7.28 4.27
N ALA A 40 -0.99 -6.72 4.09
CA ALA A 40 -1.34 -5.96 2.88
C ALA A 40 -0.60 -4.61 2.81
N THR A 41 -0.41 -3.96 3.95
CA THR A 41 0.22 -2.62 4.02
C THR A 41 1.72 -2.68 3.75
N GLU A 42 2.42 -3.65 4.36
CA GLU A 42 3.88 -3.80 4.29
C GLU A 42 4.39 -4.13 2.88
N GLN A 43 3.53 -4.59 1.97
CA GLN A 43 3.88 -4.82 0.57
C GLN A 43 4.17 -3.53 -0.20
N PHE A 44 3.58 -2.41 0.22
CA PHE A 44 3.65 -1.15 -0.53
C PHE A 44 4.27 -0.01 0.28
N ILE A 45 4.14 -0.06 1.61
CA ILE A 45 4.58 1.02 2.50
C ILE A 45 5.52 0.42 3.54
N PRO A 46 6.78 0.91 3.62
CA PRO A 46 7.69 0.52 4.69
C PRO A 46 7.09 0.84 6.07
N PRO A 47 7.27 -0.04 7.08
CA PRO A 47 6.63 0.13 8.38
C PRO A 47 7.02 1.45 9.08
N GLU A 48 8.24 1.94 8.85
CA GLU A 48 8.71 3.25 9.31
C GLU A 48 7.92 4.45 8.77
N ASN A 49 7.19 4.28 7.66
CA ASN A 49 6.37 5.33 7.06
C ASN A 49 4.89 5.22 7.46
N ILE A 50 4.51 4.23 8.28
CA ILE A 50 3.13 4.03 8.73
C ILE A 50 2.90 4.82 10.01
N ASN A 51 2.10 5.88 9.91
CA ASN A 51 1.63 6.62 11.08
C ASN A 51 0.29 6.04 11.56
N ARG A 52 0.21 5.72 12.85
CA ARG A 52 -1.03 5.28 13.49
C ARG A 52 -1.75 6.45 14.11
N PHE A 53 -3.00 6.64 13.73
CA PHE A 53 -3.90 7.58 14.39
C PHE A 53 -4.73 6.84 15.45
N VAL A 54 -4.79 7.41 16.65
CA VAL A 54 -5.74 7.01 17.69
C VAL A 54 -6.93 7.97 17.58
N HIS A 55 -8.14 7.43 17.70
CA HIS A 55 -9.41 8.11 17.43
C HIS A 55 -9.54 9.45 18.18
N GLY A 56 -10.19 10.45 17.56
CA GLY A 56 -10.60 11.71 18.20
C GLY A 56 -9.78 12.96 17.88
N GLY A 57 -8.68 12.84 17.13
CA GLY A 57 -7.86 13.99 16.69
C GLY A 57 -7.96 14.25 15.18
N ARG A 58 -7.93 15.53 14.77
CA ARG A 58 -7.71 15.90 13.37
C ARG A 58 -6.27 15.61 12.99
N MET A 59 -6.04 15.10 11.78
CA MET A 59 -4.69 15.00 11.22
C MET A 59 -4.16 16.42 10.96
N VAL A 60 -3.15 16.83 11.72
CA VAL A 60 -2.47 18.13 11.56
C VAL A 60 -1.01 17.84 11.25
N ARG A 61 -0.50 18.42 10.17
CA ARG A 61 0.93 18.42 9.84
C ARG A 61 1.46 19.85 10.02
N PRO A 62 1.96 20.21 11.22
CA PRO A 62 2.37 21.58 11.50
C PRO A 62 3.65 22.01 10.75
N ALA A 63 4.37 21.07 10.13
CA ALA A 63 5.63 21.32 9.47
C ALA A 63 5.50 21.85 8.03
N ASP A 64 4.38 21.60 7.34
CA ASP A 64 4.16 21.97 5.94
C ASP A 64 2.77 22.61 5.77
N ASP A 65 2.73 23.80 5.21
CA ASP A 65 1.50 24.54 4.88
C ASP A 65 0.85 24.05 3.58
N VAL A 66 1.64 23.49 2.67
CA VAL A 66 1.20 22.91 1.40
C VAL A 66 1.32 21.39 1.46
N TYR A 67 0.20 20.69 1.65
CA TYR A 67 0.15 19.23 1.58
C TYR A 67 -1.06 18.75 0.76
N PHE A 68 -0.89 17.61 0.08
CA PHE A 68 -2.00 16.93 -0.59
C PHE A 68 -2.85 16.19 0.44
N ASP A 69 -4.11 16.61 0.62
CA ASP A 69 -5.08 15.90 1.45
C ASP A 69 -5.81 14.85 0.62
N GLY A 70 -5.38 13.59 0.74
CA GLY A 70 -6.04 12.45 0.09
C GLY A 70 -7.32 11.98 0.78
N GLY A 71 -7.67 12.58 1.92
CA GLY A 71 -8.80 12.19 2.75
C GLY A 71 -8.65 10.81 3.41
N THR A 72 -9.66 10.42 4.19
CA THR A 72 -9.75 9.05 4.73
C THR A 72 -10.44 8.16 3.70
N ARG A 73 -9.85 7.00 3.41
CA ARG A 73 -10.45 5.97 2.54
C ARG A 73 -10.91 4.80 3.38
N SER A 74 -12.17 4.40 3.23
CA SER A 74 -12.74 3.24 3.93
C SER A 74 -12.44 1.95 3.16
N ILE A 75 -12.06 0.91 3.90
CA ILE A 75 -12.03 -0.47 3.40
C ILE A 75 -13.17 -1.22 4.10
N SER A 76 -14.02 -1.87 3.33
CA SER A 76 -15.16 -2.63 3.86
C SER A 76 -15.30 -3.98 3.17
N SER A 77 -15.66 -5.01 3.92
CA SER A 77 -15.91 -6.34 3.37
C SER A 77 -17.21 -6.89 3.93
N VAL A 78 -18.05 -7.43 3.05
CA VAL A 78 -19.30 -8.11 3.41
C VAL A 78 -19.09 -9.60 3.19
N GLN A 79 -19.51 -10.41 4.16
CA GLN A 79 -19.38 -11.85 4.12
C GLN A 79 -20.75 -12.47 4.35
N THR A 80 -21.08 -13.46 3.54
CA THR A 80 -22.32 -14.24 3.66
C THR A 80 -21.96 -15.63 4.13
N VAL A 81 -22.67 -16.12 5.15
CA VAL A 81 -22.57 -17.49 5.63
C VAL A 81 -23.93 -18.14 5.45
N GLU A 82 -23.97 -19.28 4.77
CA GLU A 82 -25.21 -19.99 4.52
C GLU A 82 -25.66 -20.72 5.80
N PHE A 83 -26.97 -20.69 6.09
CA PHE A 83 -27.50 -21.32 7.30
C PHE A 83 -27.17 -22.82 7.37
N LYS A 84 -27.16 -23.50 6.21
CA LYS A 84 -26.77 -24.91 6.12
C LYS A 84 -25.38 -25.17 6.67
N GLU A 85 -24.42 -24.28 6.40
CA GLU A 85 -23.04 -24.44 6.85
C GLU A 85 -22.92 -24.31 8.37
N LEU A 86 -23.80 -23.52 9.00
CA LEU A 86 -23.90 -23.40 10.46
C LEU A 86 -24.47 -24.68 11.08
N VAL A 87 -25.52 -25.25 10.48
CA VAL A 87 -26.14 -26.50 10.95
C VAL A 87 -25.17 -27.67 10.86
N GLU A 88 -24.37 -27.72 9.80
CA GLU A 88 -23.35 -28.76 9.59
C GLU A 88 -22.09 -28.57 10.44
N ASN A 89 -22.01 -27.48 11.22
CA ASN A 89 -20.83 -27.09 12.01
C ASN A 89 -19.55 -27.02 11.15
N ASP A 90 -19.66 -26.55 9.90
CA ASP A 90 -18.52 -26.46 9.00
C ASP A 90 -17.58 -25.30 9.43
N LEU A 91 -16.57 -25.63 10.23
CA LEU A 91 -15.55 -24.66 10.64
C LEU A 91 -14.71 -24.13 9.48
N SER A 92 -14.74 -24.79 8.30
CA SER A 92 -14.00 -24.31 7.14
C SER A 92 -14.57 -23.03 6.54
N VAL A 93 -15.83 -22.68 6.88
CA VAL A 93 -16.43 -21.36 6.61
C VAL A 93 -15.58 -20.22 7.15
N LEU A 94 -15.08 -20.35 8.38
CA LEU A 94 -14.27 -19.29 9.01
C LEU A 94 -12.99 -19.02 8.22
N ARG A 95 -12.35 -20.09 7.71
CA ARG A 95 -11.17 -19.96 6.85
C ARG A 95 -11.51 -19.33 5.50
N ARG A 96 -12.61 -19.74 4.86
CA ARG A 96 -13.09 -19.12 3.61
C ARG A 96 -13.34 -17.62 3.80
N MET A 97 -14.03 -17.27 4.90
CA MET A 97 -14.33 -15.90 5.27
C MET A 97 -13.07 -15.07 5.47
N LEU A 98 -12.10 -15.55 6.26
CA LEU A 98 -10.84 -14.83 6.49
C LEU A 98 -10.04 -14.62 5.20
N ASN A 99 -10.00 -15.62 4.31
CA ASN A 99 -9.33 -15.50 3.01
C ASN A 99 -10.03 -14.50 2.10
N SER A 100 -11.37 -14.51 2.07
CA SER A 100 -12.19 -13.55 1.34
C SER A 100 -11.96 -12.12 1.83
N ILE A 101 -11.94 -11.92 3.16
CA ILE A 101 -11.62 -10.63 3.77
C ILE A 101 -10.19 -10.21 3.40
N ALA A 102 -9.21 -11.11 3.48
CA ALA A 102 -7.82 -10.80 3.14
C ALA A 102 -7.66 -10.35 1.69
N SER A 103 -8.32 -11.04 0.75
CA SER A 103 -8.34 -10.67 -0.66
C SER A 103 -9.00 -9.29 -0.86
N SER A 104 -10.16 -9.08 -0.23
CA SER A 104 -10.93 -7.83 -0.33
C SER A 104 -10.17 -6.63 0.25
N VAL A 105 -9.55 -6.79 1.43
CA VAL A 105 -8.73 -5.77 2.08
C VAL A 105 -7.51 -5.43 1.23
N THR A 106 -6.80 -6.44 0.72
CA THR A 106 -5.60 -6.23 -0.09
C THR A 106 -5.94 -5.50 -1.39
N SER A 107 -7.01 -5.92 -2.08
CA SER A 107 -7.44 -5.30 -3.33
C SER A 107 -7.87 -3.85 -3.14
N GLN A 108 -8.71 -3.57 -2.14
CA GLN A 108 -9.17 -2.19 -1.85
C GLN A 108 -8.02 -1.31 -1.36
N PHE A 109 -7.13 -1.82 -0.51
CA PHE A 109 -5.96 -1.08 -0.06
C PHE A 109 -5.07 -0.68 -1.25
N THR A 110 -4.77 -1.65 -2.13
CA THR A 110 -3.95 -1.43 -3.33
C THR A 110 -4.58 -0.37 -4.23
N ALA A 111 -5.88 -0.49 -4.52
CA ALA A 111 -6.60 0.49 -5.33
C ALA A 111 -6.57 1.90 -4.70
N ASN A 112 -6.78 2.00 -3.39
CA ASN A 112 -6.75 3.27 -2.68
C ASN A 112 -5.35 3.91 -2.69
N VAL A 113 -4.28 3.12 -2.50
CA VAL A 113 -2.90 3.64 -2.56
C VAL A 113 -2.60 4.22 -3.94
N PHE A 114 -2.88 3.47 -5.01
CA PHE A 114 -2.61 3.96 -6.36
C PHE A 114 -3.51 5.14 -6.77
N ALA A 115 -4.76 5.18 -6.31
CA ALA A 115 -5.63 6.33 -6.52
C ALA A 115 -5.05 7.59 -5.84
N VAL A 116 -4.66 7.50 -4.57
CA VAL A 116 -4.08 8.64 -3.84
C VAL A 116 -2.76 9.12 -4.46
N VAL A 117 -1.88 8.20 -4.87
CA VAL A 117 -0.62 8.55 -5.55
C VAL A 117 -0.88 9.17 -6.92
N GLY A 118 -1.88 8.66 -7.65
CA GLY A 118 -2.31 9.19 -8.94
C GLY A 118 -2.89 10.60 -8.83
N ASP A 119 -3.79 10.83 -7.87
CA ASP A 119 -4.38 12.13 -7.59
C ASP A 119 -3.30 13.15 -7.18
N ALA A 120 -2.40 12.75 -6.27
CA ALA A 120 -1.28 13.58 -5.85
C ALA A 120 -0.37 13.95 -7.03
N SER A 121 0.00 12.98 -7.86
CA SER A 121 0.82 13.21 -9.06
C SER A 121 0.13 14.13 -10.07
N THR A 122 -1.18 13.98 -10.24
CA THR A 122 -2.01 14.82 -11.12
C THR A 122 -2.05 16.26 -10.62
N SER A 123 -2.21 16.46 -9.30
CA SER A 123 -2.29 17.80 -8.69
C SER A 123 -1.03 18.65 -8.92
N VAL A 124 0.14 18.02 -9.02
CA VAL A 124 1.43 18.70 -9.26
C VAL A 124 1.89 18.61 -10.72
N GLY A 125 1.07 18.08 -11.63
CA GLY A 125 1.42 17.93 -13.05
C GLY A 125 2.52 16.90 -13.33
N ASN A 126 2.79 16.00 -12.38
CA ASN A 126 3.79 14.94 -12.51
C ASN A 126 3.21 13.68 -13.19
N VAL A 127 2.44 13.87 -14.25
CA VAL A 127 1.86 12.80 -15.07
C VAL A 127 2.52 12.82 -16.45
N VAL A 128 2.75 11.64 -17.02
CA VAL A 128 3.29 11.46 -18.38
C VAL A 128 2.31 10.60 -19.16
N ASP A 129 1.91 11.06 -20.33
CA ASP A 129 1.03 10.31 -21.24
C ASP A 129 1.86 9.70 -22.36
N ALA A 130 1.92 8.36 -22.40
CA ALA A 130 2.68 7.65 -23.42
C ALA A 130 2.16 7.86 -24.86
N ARG A 131 0.88 8.19 -25.03
CA ARG A 131 0.31 8.51 -26.35
C ARG A 131 0.75 9.88 -26.82
N ALA A 132 0.78 10.87 -25.92
CA ALA A 132 1.26 12.22 -26.22
C ALA A 132 2.76 12.24 -26.54
N GLU A 133 3.55 11.40 -25.86
CA GLU A 133 5.00 11.26 -26.11
C GLU A 133 5.33 10.38 -27.34
N GLY A 134 4.32 9.79 -27.99
CA GLY A 134 4.44 9.01 -29.23
C GLY A 134 5.01 7.59 -29.07
N SER A 135 5.69 7.27 -27.98
CA SER A 135 6.17 5.91 -27.69
C SER A 135 6.35 5.64 -26.20
N THR A 136 6.29 4.36 -25.80
CA THR A 136 6.53 3.92 -24.42
C THR A 136 7.94 4.27 -23.93
N LEU A 137 8.94 4.24 -24.81
CA LEU A 137 10.33 4.56 -24.46
C LEU A 137 10.52 6.07 -24.26
N ALA A 138 9.91 6.90 -25.12
CA ALA A 138 9.89 8.35 -24.95
C ALA A 138 9.19 8.74 -23.64
N ALA A 139 8.06 8.09 -23.32
CA ALA A 139 7.37 8.26 -22.04
C ALA A 139 8.25 7.88 -20.84
N HIS A 140 9.02 6.79 -20.96
CA HIS A 140 9.96 6.37 -19.93
C HIS A 140 11.10 7.39 -19.73
N ARG A 141 11.66 7.93 -20.81
CA ARG A 141 12.63 9.04 -20.73
C ARG A 141 12.02 10.25 -20.04
N ARG A 142 10.82 10.67 -20.46
CA ARG A 142 10.09 11.80 -19.86
C ARG A 142 9.79 11.59 -18.38
N MET A 143 9.51 10.35 -17.98
CA MET A 143 9.38 9.97 -16.57
C MET A 143 10.67 10.27 -15.81
N TRP A 144 11.84 9.85 -16.31
CA TRP A 144 13.14 10.17 -15.69
C TRP A 144 13.43 11.68 -15.63
N GLU A 145 12.97 12.45 -16.62
CA GLU A 145 13.12 13.91 -16.60
C GLU A 145 12.34 14.56 -15.45
N LYS A 146 11.13 14.06 -15.16
CA LYS A 146 10.29 14.60 -14.09
C LYS A 146 10.65 14.04 -12.70
N LEU A 147 11.23 12.84 -12.64
CA LEU A 147 11.60 12.23 -11.37
C LEU A 147 12.73 12.98 -10.65
N GLU A 148 12.62 12.98 -9.33
CA GLU A 148 13.68 13.40 -8.43
C GLU A 148 14.19 12.18 -7.66
N ILE A 149 15.49 11.90 -7.78
CA ILE A 149 16.10 10.75 -7.12
C ILE A 149 16.51 11.14 -5.71
N GLN A 150 15.93 10.44 -4.74
CA GLN A 150 16.33 10.55 -3.36
C GLN A 150 17.58 9.71 -3.11
N VAL A 151 18.47 10.25 -2.30
CA VAL A 151 19.70 9.60 -1.89
C VAL A 151 19.68 9.49 -0.38
N SER A 152 20.02 8.30 0.12
CA SER A 152 20.11 8.03 1.55
C SER A 152 21.29 8.78 2.20
N PRO A 153 21.34 8.92 3.53
CA PRO A 153 22.45 9.59 4.21
C PRO A 153 23.84 8.99 3.96
N ASP A 154 23.91 7.73 3.57
CA ASP A 154 25.12 6.99 3.16
C ASP A 154 25.49 7.19 1.68
N PHE A 155 24.84 8.12 0.98
CA PHE A 155 24.99 8.40 -0.46
C PHE A 155 24.54 7.30 -1.41
N THR A 156 23.79 6.30 -0.91
CA THR A 156 23.18 5.26 -1.73
C THR A 156 21.92 5.78 -2.43
N PRO A 157 21.83 5.75 -3.78
CA PRO A 157 20.65 6.21 -4.49
C PRO A 157 19.48 5.24 -4.33
N LYS A 158 18.30 5.78 -4.01
CA LYS A 158 17.03 5.03 -3.99
C LYS A 158 16.35 5.17 -5.35
N LEU A 159 16.51 4.16 -6.20
CA LEU A 159 15.85 4.13 -7.50
C LEU A 159 14.34 3.88 -7.33
N PRO A 160 13.50 4.48 -8.19
CA PRO A 160 12.07 4.27 -8.14
C PRO A 160 11.71 2.84 -8.54
N THR A 161 10.76 2.26 -7.82
CA THR A 161 10.10 1.00 -8.21
C THR A 161 8.95 1.32 -9.15
N MET A 162 8.92 0.67 -10.33
CA MET A 162 7.82 0.81 -11.28
C MET A 162 6.79 -0.30 -11.06
N PHE A 163 5.54 0.09 -10.80
CA PHE A 163 4.40 -0.82 -10.77
C PHE A 163 3.71 -0.77 -12.13
N VAL A 164 3.70 -1.90 -12.83
CA VAL A 164 3.14 -2.01 -14.18
C VAL A 164 2.23 -3.23 -14.27
N GLY A 165 1.08 -3.06 -14.94
CA GLY A 165 0.22 -4.19 -15.28
C GLY A 165 0.88 -5.09 -16.33
N PRO A 166 0.47 -6.37 -16.44
CA PRO A 166 1.09 -7.33 -17.36
C PRO A 166 1.17 -6.84 -18.81
N GLU A 167 0.07 -6.27 -19.34
CA GLU A 167 0.01 -5.77 -20.71
C GLU A 167 0.98 -4.60 -20.95
N ALA A 168 1.03 -3.65 -20.02
CA ALA A 168 1.93 -2.50 -20.09
C ALA A 168 3.40 -2.94 -19.97
N PHE A 169 3.68 -3.96 -19.16
CA PHE A 169 5.01 -4.52 -19.02
C PHE A 169 5.51 -5.19 -20.30
N ASP A 170 4.64 -5.94 -20.99
CA ASP A 170 4.99 -6.57 -22.27
C ASP A 170 5.20 -5.54 -23.38
N ALA A 171 4.38 -4.47 -23.40
CA ALA A 171 4.59 -3.34 -24.28
C ALA A 171 5.93 -2.63 -24.00
N PHE A 172 6.28 -2.43 -22.73
CA PHE A 172 7.55 -1.83 -22.32
C PHE A 172 8.74 -2.72 -22.73
N LYS A 173 8.67 -4.03 -22.51
CA LYS A 173 9.71 -4.98 -22.94
C LYS A 173 9.95 -4.96 -24.43
N ARG A 174 8.89 -4.90 -25.23
CA ARG A 174 8.99 -4.78 -26.69
C ARG A 174 9.67 -3.48 -27.09
N ALA A 175 9.21 -2.36 -26.54
CA ALA A 175 9.80 -1.05 -26.81
C ALA A 175 11.28 -0.99 -26.41
N ALA A 176 11.67 -1.65 -25.30
CA ALA A 176 13.07 -1.72 -24.87
C ALA A 176 13.95 -2.59 -25.78
N LYS A 177 13.40 -3.64 -26.41
CA LYS A 177 14.12 -4.47 -27.38
C LYS A 177 14.27 -3.79 -28.74
N GLU A 178 13.31 -2.96 -29.11
CA GLU A 178 13.29 -2.20 -30.36
C GLU A 178 14.06 -0.86 -30.25
N ALA A 179 14.49 -0.49 -29.05
CA ALA A 179 15.22 0.73 -28.77
C ALA A 179 16.58 0.78 -29.47
N SER A 180 16.95 1.93 -30.02
CA SER A 180 18.30 2.13 -30.54
C SER A 180 19.32 2.21 -29.39
N PRO A 181 20.59 1.84 -29.61
CA PRO A 181 21.65 2.01 -28.60
C PRO A 181 21.80 3.46 -28.13
N GLU A 182 21.56 4.43 -29.01
CA GLU A 182 21.59 5.86 -28.68
C GLU A 182 20.50 6.23 -27.67
N GLN A 183 19.26 5.74 -27.87
CA GLN A 183 18.15 6.01 -26.95
C GLN A 183 18.39 5.42 -25.56
N ILE A 184 19.02 4.24 -25.49
CA ILE A 184 19.39 3.61 -24.22
C ILE A 184 20.46 4.45 -23.52
N ALA A 185 21.50 4.86 -24.25
CA ALA A 185 22.58 5.69 -23.71
C ALA A 185 22.07 7.04 -23.18
N GLU A 186 21.13 7.69 -23.86
CA GLU A 186 20.52 8.94 -23.38
C GLU A 186 19.79 8.75 -22.04
N ILE A 187 19.03 7.65 -21.88
CA ILE A 187 18.30 7.35 -20.64
C ILE A 187 19.29 7.04 -19.51
N GLU A 188 20.36 6.31 -19.79
CA GLU A 188 21.41 6.00 -18.81
C GLU A 188 22.15 7.28 -18.35
N GLN A 189 22.53 8.15 -19.27
CA GLN A 189 23.14 9.44 -18.94
C GLN A 189 22.20 10.32 -18.10
N LEU A 190 20.92 10.37 -18.46
CA LEU A 190 19.91 11.10 -17.71
C LEU A 190 19.77 10.55 -16.28
N LYS A 191 19.76 9.23 -16.14
CA LYS A 191 19.69 8.53 -14.84
C LYS A 191 20.91 8.88 -13.98
N GLU A 192 22.12 8.80 -14.53
CA GLU A 192 23.35 9.13 -13.81
C GLU A 192 23.39 10.59 -13.37
N MET A 193 23.04 11.53 -14.25
CA MET A 193 22.94 12.96 -13.92
C MET A 193 21.95 13.17 -12.76
N LYS A 194 20.80 12.50 -12.77
CA LYS A 194 19.78 12.62 -11.72
C LYS A 194 20.25 12.04 -10.39
N ILE A 195 21.00 10.95 -10.40
CA ILE A 195 21.63 10.37 -9.21
C ILE A 195 22.63 11.36 -8.60
N GLU A 196 23.49 11.97 -9.42
CA GLU A 196 24.48 12.91 -8.91
C GLU A 196 23.84 14.18 -8.33
N LYS A 197 22.83 14.72 -9.00
CA LYS A 197 22.00 15.81 -8.44
C LYS A 197 21.36 15.43 -7.11
N GLY A 198 20.92 14.17 -6.96
CA GLY A 198 20.41 13.64 -5.70
C GLY A 198 21.49 13.64 -4.60
N ARG A 199 22.72 13.24 -4.92
CA ARG A 199 23.86 13.24 -3.98
C ARG A 199 24.25 14.66 -3.57
N GLU A 200 24.26 15.61 -4.50
CA GLU A 200 24.53 17.02 -4.21
C GLU A 200 23.52 17.62 -3.23
N ARG A 201 22.22 17.33 -3.44
CA ARG A 201 21.16 17.75 -2.51
C ARG A 201 21.35 17.15 -1.13
N GLU A 202 21.73 15.87 -1.06
CA GLU A 202 21.98 15.20 0.22
C GLU A 202 23.21 15.77 0.93
N ARG A 203 24.30 16.07 0.20
CA ARG A 203 25.46 16.81 0.73
C ARG A 203 25.04 18.16 1.29
N ALA A 204 24.23 18.91 0.55
CA ALA A 204 23.70 20.21 0.98
C ALA A 204 22.80 20.08 2.22
N ARG A 205 21.98 19.02 2.31
CA ARG A 205 21.17 18.73 3.48
C ARG A 205 22.05 18.46 4.70
N GLN A 206 23.04 17.57 4.59
CA GLN A 206 23.94 17.24 5.70
C GLN A 206 24.76 18.44 6.16
N ALA A 207 25.22 19.29 5.23
CA ALA A 207 25.94 20.53 5.55
C ALA A 207 25.12 21.52 6.41
N ARG A 208 23.78 21.51 6.30
CA ARG A 208 22.90 22.33 7.16
C ARG A 208 22.87 21.85 8.61
N PHE A 209 23.18 20.57 8.86
CA PHE A 209 23.17 19.97 10.19
C PHE A 209 24.61 19.79 10.69
N LYS A 210 25.10 20.75 11.50
CA LYS A 210 26.45 20.81 12.11
C LYS A 210 26.94 19.53 12.85
N ARG A 211 26.12 18.48 13.00
CA ARG A 211 26.41 17.29 13.82
C ARG A 211 26.75 16.00 13.07
N TYR A 212 26.65 15.96 11.74
CA TYR A 212 26.93 14.72 10.99
C TYR A 212 28.43 14.46 10.72
N GLY A 213 29.33 15.34 11.19
CA GLY A 213 30.78 15.23 10.96
C GLY A 213 31.61 14.59 12.10
N ASP A 214 31.06 14.36 13.29
CA ASP A 214 31.83 13.94 14.48
C ASP A 214 31.57 12.50 14.95
N SER A 215 31.00 11.65 14.10
CA SER A 215 30.90 10.22 14.43
C SER A 215 30.95 9.33 13.19
N ARG A 216 32.15 9.20 12.63
CA ARG A 216 32.71 7.96 12.08
C ARG A 216 34.19 8.11 11.79
#